data_AF-A0A928Y875-F1
#
_entry.id   AF-A0A928Y875-F1
#
_cell.length_a   1.000
_cell.length_b   1.000
_cell.length_c   1.000
_cell.angle_alpha   90.00
_cell.angle_beta   90.00
_cell.angle_gamma   90.00
#
_symmetry.space_group_name_H-M   'P 1'
#
loop_
_entity.id
_entity.type
_entity.pdbx_description
1 polymer ?
#
loop_
_entity_poly.entity_id
_entity_poly.type
_entity_poly.pdbx_seq_one_letter_code
_entity_poly.pdbx_strand_id
1 'polypeptide(L)'
;MPFDSIVILTGVGGFVGAFGWWFDVRASFSWDLPPLASRMLAAAAWAFAVGCWQALARPSLPRLRLIIIMLFVYLTPLAAAIVLFHLDRFDWTAPITYAFFVIVLGMVALTIWHLFHPVGIITVEHDGPVRG
;
A
#
# COMPACT_ATOMS: atom_id res chain seq x y z
N MET A 1 0.28 17.61 -1.83
CA MET A 1 1.34 16.56 -1.84
C MET A 1 1.09 15.29 -0.99
N PRO A 2 -0.03 15.02 -0.27
CA PRO A 2 -0.10 13.77 0.54
C PRO A 2 -0.61 12.49 -0.16
N PHE A 3 -1.55 12.57 -1.12
CA PHE A 3 -2.12 11.38 -1.78
C PHE A 3 -1.07 10.61 -2.59
N ASP A 4 -0.17 11.34 -3.24
CA ASP A 4 0.81 10.74 -4.15
C ASP A 4 1.78 9.84 -3.39
N SER A 5 2.18 10.22 -2.17
CA SER A 5 3.13 9.46 -1.37
C SER A 5 2.61 8.07 -0.98
N ILE A 6 1.34 7.95 -0.58
CA ILE A 6 0.77 6.65 -0.20
C ILE A 6 0.47 5.78 -1.43
N VAL A 7 0.10 6.38 -2.56
CA VAL A 7 -0.10 5.65 -3.82
C VAL A 7 1.23 5.17 -4.39
N ILE A 8 2.29 5.99 -4.31
CA ILE A 8 3.64 5.60 -4.70
C ILE A 8 4.16 4.49 -3.76
N LEU A 9 4.01 4.66 -2.44
CA LEU A 9 4.45 3.67 -1.47
C LEU A 9 3.75 2.33 -1.68
N THR A 10 2.43 2.36 -1.86
CA THR A 10 1.63 1.16 -2.19
C THR A 10 2.05 0.56 -3.52
N GLY A 11 2.29 1.39 -4.54
CA GLY A 11 2.67 0.95 -5.87
C GLY A 11 4.03 0.24 -5.87
N VAL A 12 5.05 0.88 -5.29
CA VAL A 12 6.41 0.33 -5.19
C VAL A 12 6.45 -0.87 -4.25
N GLY A 13 5.82 -0.78 -3.08
CA GLY A 13 5.76 -1.88 -2.11
C GLY A 13 5.04 -3.10 -2.69
N GLY A 14 3.92 -2.87 -3.37
CA GLY A 14 3.18 -3.91 -4.09
C GLY A 14 4.03 -4.56 -5.19
N PHE A 15 4.71 -3.77 -6.00
CA PHE A 15 5.56 -4.28 -7.08
C PHE A 15 6.73 -5.10 -6.57
N VAL A 16 7.51 -4.58 -5.61
CA VAL A 16 8.70 -5.24 -5.07
C VAL A 16 8.32 -6.47 -4.24
N GLY A 17 7.34 -6.34 -3.34
CA GLY A 17 6.86 -7.42 -2.49
C GLY A 17 6.28 -8.58 -3.29
N ALA A 18 5.54 -8.29 -4.37
CA ALA A 18 4.89 -9.31 -5.18
C ALA A 18 5.88 -10.35 -5.72
N PHE A 19 7.10 -9.96 -6.14
CA PHE A 19 8.09 -10.92 -6.62
C PHE A 19 8.57 -11.87 -5.52
N GLY A 20 8.90 -11.35 -4.33
CA GLY A 20 9.34 -12.19 -3.21
C GLY A 20 8.29 -13.22 -2.82
N TRP A 21 7.04 -12.78 -2.73
CA TRP A 21 5.89 -13.63 -2.40
C TRP A 21 5.53 -14.59 -3.56
N TRP A 22 5.69 -14.16 -4.82
CA TRP A 22 5.53 -15.04 -5.98
C TRP A 22 6.67 -16.04 -6.15
N PHE A 23 7.73 -16.02 -5.37
CA PHE A 23 8.73 -17.09 -5.41
C PHE A 23 8.95 -17.73 -4.04
N ASP A 24 8.04 -17.46 -3.09
CA ASP A 24 8.08 -18.00 -1.72
C ASP A 24 9.45 -17.76 -1.06
N VAL A 25 10.04 -16.60 -1.32
CA VAL A 25 11.34 -16.21 -0.77
C VAL A 25 11.15 -16.00 0.73
N ARG A 26 11.77 -16.84 1.57
CA ARG A 26 11.65 -16.76 3.05
C ARG A 26 11.95 -15.38 3.62
N ALA A 27 12.96 -14.70 3.07
CA ALA A 27 13.35 -13.36 3.52
C ALA A 27 12.42 -12.23 3.04
N SER A 28 11.32 -12.54 2.33
CA SER A 28 10.38 -11.53 1.82
C SER A 28 9.17 -11.32 2.74
N PHE A 29 9.05 -12.10 3.81
CA PHE A 29 7.98 -11.96 4.79
C PHE A 29 8.48 -12.21 6.21
N SER A 30 7.73 -11.73 7.21
CA SER A 30 8.12 -11.77 8.61
C SER A 30 7.93 -13.11 9.32
N TRP A 31 7.34 -14.08 8.62
CA TRP A 31 7.28 -15.49 9.02
C TRP A 31 7.06 -16.37 7.79
N ASP A 32 7.20 -17.69 7.95
CA ASP A 32 6.99 -18.66 6.86
C ASP A 32 5.50 -18.71 6.45
N LEU A 33 5.21 -18.26 5.23
CA LEU A 33 3.87 -18.35 4.65
C LEU A 33 3.65 -19.70 3.94
N PRO A 34 2.48 -20.33 4.09
CA PRO A 34 2.07 -21.40 3.18
C PRO A 34 2.06 -20.89 1.73
N PRO A 35 2.44 -21.70 0.73
CA PRO A 35 2.56 -21.25 -0.65
C PRO A 35 1.29 -20.56 -1.18
N LEU A 36 0.11 -21.09 -0.87
CA LEU A 36 -1.15 -20.49 -1.29
C LEU A 36 -1.34 -19.06 -0.74
N ALA A 37 -1.06 -18.85 0.55
CA ALA A 37 -1.19 -17.53 1.18
C ALA A 37 -0.21 -16.52 0.56
N SER A 38 1.01 -16.98 0.30
CA SER A 38 2.06 -16.21 -0.39
C SER A 38 1.62 -15.79 -1.79
N ARG A 39 1.01 -16.69 -2.58
CA ARG A 39 0.45 -16.36 -3.92
C ARG A 39 -0.71 -15.39 -3.87
N MET A 40 -1.61 -15.54 -2.90
CA MET A 40 -2.73 -14.61 -2.73
C MET A 40 -2.23 -13.22 -2.36
N LEU A 41 -1.24 -13.13 -1.48
CA LEU A 41 -0.59 -11.87 -1.11
C LEU A 41 0.11 -11.25 -2.33
N ALA A 42 0.86 -12.04 -3.10
CA ALA A 42 1.51 -11.59 -4.33
C ALA A 42 0.51 -11.09 -5.39
N ALA A 43 -0.61 -11.78 -5.57
CA ALA A 43 -1.67 -11.36 -6.51
C ALA A 43 -2.33 -10.04 -6.07
N ALA A 44 -2.61 -9.89 -4.78
CA ALA A 44 -3.13 -8.64 -4.22
C ALA A 44 -2.12 -7.50 -4.42
N ALA A 45 -0.84 -7.76 -4.17
CA ALA A 45 0.26 -6.82 -4.37
C ALA A 45 0.38 -6.34 -5.81
N TRP A 46 0.28 -7.26 -6.78
CA TRP A 46 0.23 -6.93 -8.21
C TRP A 46 -0.99 -6.08 -8.56
N ALA A 47 -2.17 -6.41 -8.04
CA ALA A 47 -3.39 -5.64 -8.29
C ALA A 47 -3.25 -4.19 -7.78
N PHE A 48 -2.71 -4.01 -6.58
CA PHE A 48 -2.43 -2.69 -6.02
C PHE A 48 -1.34 -1.96 -6.81
N ALA A 49 -0.27 -2.63 -7.24
CA ALA A 49 0.79 -2.03 -8.04
C ALA A 49 0.25 -1.49 -9.37
N VAL A 50 -0.52 -2.29 -10.10
CA VAL A 50 -1.14 -1.90 -11.37
C VAL A 50 -2.18 -0.79 -11.15
N GLY A 51 -3.01 -0.90 -10.11
CA GLY A 51 -3.99 0.14 -9.77
C GLY A 51 -3.35 1.48 -9.45
N CYS A 52 -2.28 1.48 -8.65
CA CYS A 52 -1.51 2.68 -8.31
C CYS A 52 -0.83 3.26 -9.56
N TRP A 53 -0.23 2.43 -10.41
CA TRP A 53 0.36 2.87 -11.67
C TRP A 53 -0.67 3.57 -12.56
N GLN A 54 -1.86 2.99 -12.74
CA GLN A 54 -2.93 3.60 -13.53
C GLN A 54 -3.43 4.91 -12.91
N ALA A 55 -3.54 4.98 -11.59
CA ALA A 55 -3.94 6.18 -10.87
C ALA A 55 -2.90 7.31 -11.04
N LEU A 56 -1.61 6.99 -11.01
CA LEU A 56 -0.52 7.96 -11.20
C LEU A 56 -0.36 8.39 -12.67
N ALA A 57 -0.56 7.47 -13.62
CA ALA A 57 -0.44 7.78 -15.06
C ALA A 57 -1.53 8.74 -15.55
N ARG A 58 -2.70 8.73 -14.90
CA ARG A 58 -3.82 9.64 -15.20
C ARG A 58 -4.48 10.09 -13.89
N PRO A 59 -3.86 11.05 -13.17
CA PRO A 59 -4.30 11.44 -11.84
C PRO A 59 -5.70 12.05 -11.88
N SER A 60 -6.61 11.50 -11.08
CA SER A 60 -7.94 12.05 -10.85
C SER A 60 -8.40 11.74 -9.43
N LEU A 61 -9.13 12.68 -8.81
CA LEU A 61 -9.60 12.51 -7.44
C LEU A 61 -10.43 11.22 -7.24
N PRO A 62 -11.33 10.83 -8.16
CA PRO A 62 -12.07 9.58 -8.02
C PRO A 62 -11.16 8.34 -8.03
N ARG A 63 -10.12 8.31 -8.87
CA ARG A 63 -9.18 7.16 -8.95
C ARG A 63 -8.35 7.06 -7.68
N LEU A 64 -7.82 8.18 -7.19
CA LEU A 64 -7.04 8.21 -5.96
C LEU A 64 -7.90 7.80 -4.75
N ARG A 65 -9.14 8.29 -4.66
CA ARG A 65 -10.09 7.87 -3.60
C ARG A 65 -10.40 6.38 -3.67
N LEU A 66 -10.57 5.82 -4.87
CA LEU A 66 -10.79 4.38 -5.02
C LEU A 66 -9.61 3.57 -4.47
N ILE A 67 -8.36 3.95 -4.78
CA ILE A 67 -7.17 3.29 -4.24
C ILE A 67 -7.15 3.36 -2.70
N ILE A 68 -7.44 4.52 -2.11
CA ILE A 68 -7.50 4.67 -0.64
C ILE A 68 -8.60 3.81 -0.03
N ILE A 69 -9.79 3.76 -0.64
CA ILE A 69 -10.89 2.91 -0.15
C ILE A 69 -10.51 1.44 -0.23
N MET A 70 -9.92 1.00 -1.35
CA MET A 70 -9.43 -0.37 -1.50
C MET A 70 -8.36 -0.71 -0.47
N LEU A 71 -7.39 0.18 -0.25
CA LEU A 71 -6.38 0.04 0.80
C LEU A 71 -7.02 -0.07 2.18
N PHE A 72 -8.00 0.76 2.49
CA PHE A 72 -8.69 0.71 3.78
C PHE A 72 -9.40 -0.63 4.00
N VAL A 73 -10.19 -1.06 3.01
CA VAL A 73 -10.97 -2.29 3.05
C VAL A 73 -10.09 -3.53 3.07
N TYR A 74 -8.89 -3.49 2.48
CA TYR A 74 -7.96 -4.61 2.47
C TYR A 74 -6.98 -4.59 3.65
N LEU A 75 -6.21 -3.52 3.77
CA LEU A 75 -5.06 -3.44 4.68
C LEU A 75 -5.49 -3.34 6.13
N THR A 76 -6.54 -2.57 6.45
CA THR A 76 -6.98 -2.38 7.83
C THR A 76 -7.45 -3.68 8.50
N PRO A 77 -8.39 -4.46 7.92
CA PRO A 77 -8.80 -5.72 8.53
C PRO A 77 -7.67 -6.75 8.53
N LEU A 78 -6.80 -6.76 7.51
CA LEU A 78 -5.63 -7.63 7.50
C LEU A 78 -4.68 -7.29 8.65
N ALA A 79 -4.32 -6.02 8.82
CA ALA A 79 -3.44 -5.56 9.90
C ALA A 79 -4.07 -5.85 11.28
N ALA A 80 -5.37 -5.60 11.43
CA ALA A 80 -6.09 -5.93 12.65
C ALA A 80 -6.06 -7.43 12.94
N ALA A 81 -6.32 -8.29 11.95
CA ALA A 81 -6.26 -9.73 12.12
C ALA A 81 -4.85 -10.21 12.52
N ILE A 82 -3.81 -9.63 11.93
CA ILE A 82 -2.42 -9.94 12.24
C ILE A 82 -2.09 -9.58 13.70
N VAL A 83 -2.45 -8.37 14.12
CA VAL A 83 -2.18 -7.87 15.48
C VAL A 83 -3.01 -8.60 16.53
N LEU A 84 -4.25 -8.98 16.23
CA LEU A 84 -5.13 -9.62 17.21
C LEU A 84 -4.93 -11.12 17.31
N PHE A 85 -4.53 -11.81 16.23
CA PHE A 85 -4.58 -13.27 16.17
C PHE A 85 -3.29 -13.97 15.73
N HIS A 86 -2.27 -13.24 15.25
CA HIS A 86 -1.09 -13.86 14.63
C HIS A 86 0.26 -13.31 15.12
N LEU A 87 0.28 -12.54 16.22
CA LEU A 87 1.53 -12.01 16.80
C LEU A 87 2.51 -13.10 17.24
N ASP A 88 1.98 -14.28 17.60
CA ASP A 88 2.74 -15.46 18.00
C ASP A 88 3.58 -16.06 16.85
N ARG A 89 3.22 -15.78 15.60
CA ARG A 89 3.90 -16.33 14.41
C ARG A 89 5.14 -15.55 13.99
N PHE A 90 5.32 -14.34 14.50
CA PHE A 90 6.42 -13.47 14.08
C PHE A 90 7.74 -13.90 14.70
N ASP A 91 8.80 -13.89 13.89
CA ASP A 91 10.16 -13.99 14.37
C ASP A 91 10.68 -12.61 14.79
N TRP A 92 10.69 -12.35 16.10
CA TRP A 92 11.14 -11.08 16.68
C TRP A 92 12.66 -10.88 16.62
N THR A 93 13.43 -11.91 16.25
CA THR A 93 14.88 -11.79 16.02
C THR A 93 15.21 -11.31 14.61
N ALA A 94 14.27 -11.44 13.67
CA ALA A 94 14.46 -11.06 12.28
C ALA A 94 14.17 -9.56 12.05
N PRO A 95 15.10 -8.78 11.44
CA PRO A 95 14.88 -7.35 11.16
C PRO A 95 13.65 -7.05 10.30
N ILE A 96 13.27 -7.98 9.43
CA ILE A 96 12.10 -7.85 8.54
C ILE A 96 10.78 -7.72 9.32
N THR A 97 10.69 -8.28 10.53
CA THR A 97 9.51 -8.17 11.39
C THR A 97 9.23 -6.73 11.78
N TYR A 98 10.26 -5.98 12.19
CA TYR A 98 10.12 -4.58 12.54
C TYR A 98 9.79 -3.72 11.31
N ALA A 99 10.45 -3.99 10.17
CA ALA A 99 10.15 -3.32 8.91
C ALA A 99 8.69 -3.54 8.48
N PHE A 100 8.17 -4.77 8.61
CA PHE A 100 6.77 -5.10 8.34
C PHE A 100 5.83 -4.23 9.16
N PHE A 101 6.01 -4.16 10.48
CA PHE A 101 5.12 -3.37 11.33
C PHE A 101 5.21 -1.86 11.06
N VAL A 102 6.42 -1.32 10.89
CA VAL A 102 6.60 0.11 10.58
C VAL A 102 5.87 0.48 9.28
N ILE A 103 6.03 -0.34 8.23
CA ILE A 103 5.40 -0.10 6.94
C ILE A 103 3.88 -0.28 7.03
N VAL A 104 3.41 -1.42 7.55
CA VAL A 104 1.97 -1.72 7.60
C VAL A 104 1.22 -0.74 8.48
N LEU A 105 1.70 -0.46 9.69
CA LEU A 105 1.05 0.49 10.60
C LEU A 105 1.10 1.92 10.04
N GLY A 106 2.23 2.30 9.45
CA GLY A 106 2.36 3.59 8.76
C GLY A 106 1.37 3.74 7.60
N MET A 107 1.25 2.71 6.76
CA MET A 107 0.31 2.69 5.65
C MET A 107 -1.15 2.70 6.12
N VAL A 108 -1.51 1.96 7.18
CA VAL A 108 -2.85 2.00 7.77
C VAL A 108 -3.16 3.41 8.31
N ALA A 109 -2.25 4.00 9.08
CA ALA A 109 -2.41 5.35 9.63
C ALA A 109 -2.60 6.38 8.51
N LEU A 110 -1.77 6.33 7.46
CA LEU A 110 -1.88 7.23 6.32
C LEU A 110 -3.18 6.99 5.53
N THR A 111 -3.61 5.74 5.37
CA THR A 111 -4.86 5.39 4.67
C THR A 111 -6.06 5.95 5.43
N ILE A 112 -6.13 5.73 6.74
CA ILE A 112 -7.20 6.25 7.61
C ILE A 112 -7.19 7.78 7.58
N TRP A 113 -6.00 8.40 7.71
CA TRP A 113 -5.88 9.86 7.64
C TRP A 113 -6.47 10.42 6.34
N HIS A 114 -6.15 9.83 5.19
CA HIS A 114 -6.63 10.27 3.88
C HIS A 114 -8.12 10.04 3.65
N LEU A 115 -8.75 9.09 4.35
CA LEU A 115 -10.20 8.94 4.32
C LEU A 115 -10.90 10.15 4.96
N PHE A 116 -10.37 10.67 6.06
CA PHE A 116 -10.97 11.80 6.79
C PHE A 116 -10.47 13.17 6.31
N HIS A 117 -9.27 13.22 5.71
CA HIS A 117 -8.64 14.45 5.22
C HIS A 117 -8.30 14.32 3.73
N PRO A 118 -9.31 14.35 2.84
CA PRO A 118 -9.07 14.27 1.40
C PRO A 118 -8.33 15.53 0.93
N VAL A 119 -7.05 15.38 0.62
CA VAL A 119 -6.20 16.44 0.08
C VAL A 119 -6.43 16.56 -1.43
N GLY A 120 -6.71 17.77 -1.92
CA GLY A 120 -6.93 18.03 -3.35
C GLY A 120 -5.69 17.71 -4.21
N ILE A 121 -5.92 17.34 -5.47
CA ILE A 121 -4.86 17.37 -6.49
C ILE A 121 -4.48 18.83 -6.66
N ILE A 122 -3.21 19.18 -6.40
CA ILE A 122 -2.69 20.51 -6.74
C ILE A 122 -2.64 20.54 -8.27
N THR A 123 -3.67 21.10 -8.91
CA THR A 123 -3.55 21.56 -10.29
C THR A 123 -2.48 22.64 -10.28
N VAL A 124 -1.30 22.32 -10.81
CA VAL A 124 -0.37 23.35 -11.24
C VAL A 124 -1.09 24.04 -12.40
N GLU A 125 -1.73 25.16 -12.09
CA GLU A 125 -2.30 26.06 -13.09
C GLU A 125 -1.13 26.50 -13.96
N HIS A 126 -1.04 25.92 -15.15
CA HIS A 126 -0.07 26.32 -16.14
C HIS A 126 -0.50 27.71 -16.61
N ASP A 127 0.24 28.73 -16.17
CA ASP A 127 0.09 30.14 -16.54
C ASP A 127 -0.33 30.30 -18.02
N GLY A 128 -1.62 30.52 -18.25
CA GLY A 128 -2.14 31.03 -19.51
C GLY A 128 -1.92 32.55 -19.56
N PRO A 129 -1.68 33.15 -20.73
CA PRO A 129 -1.24 34.54 -20.80
C PRO A 129 -2.34 35.48 -20.31
N VAL A 130 -1.96 36.44 -19.47
CA VAL A 130 -2.79 37.60 -19.13
C VAL A 130 -3.04 38.37 -20.41
N ARG A 131 -4.26 38.28 -20.95
CA ARG A 131 -4.74 39.18 -22.00
C ARG A 131 -5.43 40.36 -21.33
N GLY A 132 -4.78 41.52 -21.40
CA GLY A 132 -5.36 42.85 -21.26
C GLY A 132 -4.96 43.68 -22.46
#